data_AF-A0A258IHF4-F1
#
_entry.id   AF-A0A258IHF4-F1
#
_cell.length_a   1.000
_cell.length_b   1.000
_cell.length_c   1.000
_cell.angle_alpha   90.00
_cell.angle_beta   90.00
_cell.angle_gamma   90.00
#
_symmetry.space_group_name_H-M   'P 1'
#
loop_
_entity.id
_entity.type
_entity.pdbx_description
1 polymer ?
#
loop_
_entity_poly.entity_id
_entity_poly.type
_entity_poly.pdbx_seq_one_letter_code
_entity_poly.pdbx_strand_id
1 'polypeptide(L)'
;MKRNRTPFVKRHHLSLGADYALQLIRIFTDLFDGDMDLALVFIAAAQAGTEHLRAQGDYVDLLTTEFFPDDLRRPVSVSALARSLGIPVETTRRHVVKLTQTGFAQRTESGGVIVTSEVLQREEIRQAALLNLGAMEALIDGLLRTPRNR
;
A
#
# COMPACT_ATOMS: atom_id res chain seq x y z
N MET A 1 27.39 6.19 -19.82
CA MET A 1 28.15 6.83 -18.72
C MET A 1 27.26 6.87 -17.47
N LYS A 2 27.49 5.99 -16.48
CA LYS A 2 26.67 5.90 -15.26
C LYS A 2 26.86 7.18 -14.43
N ARG A 3 25.85 8.04 -14.40
CA ARG A 3 25.77 9.23 -13.53
C ARG A 3 25.83 8.78 -12.07
N ASN A 4 27.00 8.79 -11.46
CA ASN A 4 27.16 8.51 -10.04
C ASN A 4 26.68 9.74 -9.27
N ARG A 5 25.43 9.69 -8.76
CA ARG A 5 24.93 10.62 -7.75
C ARG A 5 25.89 10.60 -6.56
N THR A 6 26.31 11.77 -6.07
CA THR A 6 27.19 11.86 -4.91
C THR A 6 26.57 11.22 -3.66
N PRO A 7 27.37 10.79 -2.67
CA PRO A 7 26.86 10.15 -1.47
C PRO A 7 25.78 10.98 -0.72
N PHE A 8 25.90 12.31 -0.76
CA PHE A 8 24.93 13.24 -0.15
C PHE A 8 23.56 13.18 -0.81
N VAL A 9 23.52 13.15 -2.15
CA VAL A 9 22.28 13.01 -2.93
C VAL A 9 21.60 11.67 -2.65
N LYS A 10 22.38 10.58 -2.51
CA LYS A 10 21.82 9.26 -2.15
C LYS A 10 21.18 9.28 -0.76
N ARG A 11 21.86 9.84 0.24
CA ARG A 11 21.33 9.95 1.61
C ARG A 11 20.07 10.81 1.68
N HIS A 12 20.02 11.90 0.93
CA HIS A 12 18.84 12.75 0.87
C HIS A 12 17.63 12.00 0.30
N HIS A 13 17.79 11.27 -0.82
CA HIS A 13 16.71 10.45 -1.36
C HIS A 13 16.22 9.37 -0.39
N LEU A 14 17.13 8.73 0.35
CA LEU A 14 16.75 7.76 1.40
C LEU A 14 15.94 8.42 2.51
N SER A 15 16.26 9.67 2.86
CA SER A 15 15.53 10.43 3.88
C SER A 15 14.11 10.76 3.39
N LEU A 16 13.97 11.28 2.16
CA LEU A 16 12.66 11.54 1.55
C LEU A 16 11.80 10.28 1.48
N GLY A 17 12.39 9.14 1.10
CA GLY A 17 11.68 7.86 1.07
C GLY A 17 11.24 7.39 2.46
N ALA A 18 12.07 7.58 3.49
CA ALA A 18 11.72 7.27 4.87
C ALA A 18 10.61 8.18 5.39
N ASP A 19 10.67 9.48 5.10
CA ASP A 19 9.64 10.45 5.49
C ASP A 19 8.28 10.07 4.88
N TYR A 20 8.26 9.73 3.58
CA TYR A 20 7.06 9.23 2.92
C TYR A 20 6.54 7.94 3.56
N ALA A 21 7.40 6.96 3.81
CA ALA A 21 7.00 5.69 4.41
C ALA A 21 6.38 5.88 5.80
N LEU A 22 6.98 6.73 6.64
CA LEU A 22 6.44 7.06 7.96
C LEU A 22 5.11 7.78 7.87
N GLN A 23 4.95 8.71 6.93
CA GLN A 23 3.69 9.43 6.72
C GLN A 23 2.59 8.49 6.22
N LEU A 24 2.89 7.61 5.25
CA LEU A 24 1.97 6.57 4.77
C LEU A 24 1.50 5.69 5.94
N ILE A 25 2.44 5.13 6.72
CA ILE A 25 2.10 4.25 7.84
C ILE A 25 1.22 4.98 8.85
N ARG A 26 1.55 6.23 9.21
CA ARG A 26 0.77 7.04 10.15
C ARG A 26 -0.66 7.28 9.65
N ILE A 27 -0.83 7.71 8.40
CA ILE A 27 -2.14 7.99 7.80
C ILE A 27 -3.07 6.78 7.92
N PHE A 28 -2.58 5.60 7.58
CA PHE A 28 -3.40 4.39 7.66
C PHE A 28 -3.52 3.85 9.08
N THR A 29 -2.54 4.06 9.96
CA THR A 29 -2.63 3.68 11.38
C THR A 29 -3.73 4.47 12.10
N ASP A 30 -3.95 5.73 11.72
CA ASP A 30 -5.01 6.58 12.26
C ASP A 30 -6.42 6.03 11.92
N LEU A 31 -6.57 5.25 10.84
CA LEU A 31 -7.84 4.57 10.50
C LEU A 31 -8.15 3.39 11.43
N PHE A 32 -7.16 2.90 12.16
CA PHE A 32 -7.22 1.67 12.94
C PHE A 32 -6.90 1.92 14.42
N ASP A 33 -7.24 3.09 14.94
CA ASP A 33 -7.07 3.47 16.36
C ASP A 33 -5.63 3.30 16.88
N GLY A 34 -4.63 3.54 16.03
CA GLY A 34 -3.22 3.37 16.43
C GLY A 34 -2.65 1.96 16.19
N ASP A 35 -3.46 1.01 15.70
CA ASP A 35 -3.04 -0.37 15.43
C ASP A 35 -2.23 -0.48 14.12
N MET A 36 -0.91 -0.26 14.23
CA MET A 36 0.02 -0.27 13.10
C MET A 36 0.07 -1.62 12.37
N ASP A 37 0.00 -2.74 13.11
CA ASP A 37 0.04 -4.07 12.49
C ASP A 37 -1.22 -4.31 11.66
N LEU A 38 -2.39 -3.89 12.16
CA LEU A 38 -3.64 -3.94 11.40
C LEU A 38 -3.58 -3.10 10.13
N ALA A 39 -3.03 -1.88 10.23
CA ALA A 39 -2.85 -0.98 9.10
C ALA A 39 -1.95 -1.58 8.02
N LEU A 40 -0.81 -2.17 8.41
CA LEU A 40 0.12 -2.81 7.49
C LEU A 40 -0.50 -4.03 6.81
N VAL A 41 -1.27 -4.85 7.55
CA VAL A 41 -1.99 -5.99 6.96
C VAL A 41 -3.05 -5.52 5.96
N PHE A 42 -3.76 -4.43 6.25
CA PHE A 42 -4.72 -3.83 5.32
C PHE A 42 -4.05 -3.33 4.05
N ILE A 43 -2.99 -2.51 4.17
CA ILE A 43 -2.23 -1.98 3.02
C ILE A 43 -1.71 -3.13 2.18
N ALA A 44 -1.09 -4.14 2.79
CA ALA A 44 -0.54 -5.28 2.07
C ALA A 44 -1.62 -6.07 1.33
N ALA A 45 -2.79 -6.30 1.95
CA ALA A 45 -3.90 -6.98 1.30
C ALA A 45 -4.47 -6.18 0.12
N ALA A 46 -4.62 -4.87 0.27
CA ALA A 46 -5.09 -3.98 -0.79
C ALA A 46 -4.12 -3.93 -1.98
N GLN A 47 -2.81 -3.95 -1.73
CA GLN A 47 -1.80 -3.92 -2.78
C GLN A 47 -1.64 -5.27 -3.48
N ALA A 48 -1.67 -6.39 -2.75
CA ALA A 48 -1.44 -7.72 -3.29
C ALA A 48 -2.50 -8.13 -4.32
N GLY A 49 -3.74 -7.69 -4.12
CA GLY A 49 -4.88 -8.02 -4.99
C GLY A 49 -4.67 -7.63 -6.45
N THR A 50 -3.95 -6.54 -6.69
CA THR A 50 -3.77 -5.92 -8.01
C THR A 50 -2.32 -5.90 -8.47
N GLU A 51 -1.37 -6.48 -7.71
CA GLU A 51 0.06 -6.48 -8.04
C GLU A 51 0.33 -7.09 -9.41
N HIS A 52 -0.31 -8.22 -9.70
CA HIS A 52 -0.20 -8.92 -10.98
C HIS A 52 -0.79 -8.15 -12.17
N LEU A 53 -1.70 -7.20 -11.92
CA LEU A 53 -2.26 -6.32 -12.96
C LEU A 53 -1.27 -5.19 -13.24
N ARG A 54 -0.74 -4.54 -12.21
CA ARG A 54 0.24 -3.43 -12.34
C ARG A 54 1.56 -3.84 -12.97
N ALA A 55 1.91 -5.13 -12.92
CA ALA A 55 3.10 -5.66 -13.58
C ALA A 55 2.95 -5.75 -15.11
N GLN A 56 1.73 -5.58 -15.65
CA GLN A 56 1.44 -5.62 -17.09
C GLN A 56 1.68 -4.25 -17.71
N GLY A 57 2.14 -4.22 -18.96
CA GLY A 57 2.49 -2.96 -19.66
C GLY A 57 1.29 -2.09 -20.02
N ASP A 58 0.11 -2.69 -20.08
CA ASP A 58 -1.18 -2.14 -20.48
C ASP A 58 -2.17 -2.04 -19.30
N TYR A 59 -1.69 -2.09 -18.05
CA TYR A 59 -2.55 -2.10 -16.87
C TYR A 59 -3.52 -0.91 -16.79
N VAL A 60 -3.16 0.22 -17.42
CA VAL A 60 -4.00 1.42 -17.46
C VAL A 60 -5.27 1.16 -18.30
N ASP A 61 -5.17 0.36 -19.35
CA ASP A 61 -6.31 0.02 -20.22
C ASP A 61 -7.32 -0.89 -19.48
N LEU A 62 -6.88 -1.58 -18.43
CA LEU A 62 -7.72 -2.39 -17.55
C LEU A 62 -8.49 -1.57 -16.50
N LEU A 63 -8.16 -0.28 -16.34
CA LEU A 63 -8.85 0.62 -15.42
C LEU A 63 -10.09 1.20 -16.12
N THR A 64 -11.26 0.66 -15.79
CA THR A 64 -12.55 1.23 -16.22
C THR A 64 -13.02 2.39 -15.34
N THR A 65 -12.45 2.50 -14.12
CA THR A 65 -12.68 3.56 -13.13
C THR A 65 -11.37 3.87 -12.38
N GLU A 66 -11.42 4.59 -11.25
CA GLU A 66 -10.27 4.82 -10.36
C GLU A 66 -9.62 3.51 -9.85
N PHE A 67 -10.39 2.41 -9.77
CA PHE A 67 -9.91 1.13 -9.28
C PHE A 67 -10.08 0.02 -10.32
N PHE A 68 -9.22 -1.00 -10.23
CA PHE A 68 -9.43 -2.25 -10.96
C PHE A 68 -10.75 -2.91 -10.53
N PRO A 69 -11.54 -3.43 -11.48
CA PRO A 69 -12.69 -4.29 -11.20
C PRO A 69 -12.35 -5.44 -10.24
N ASP A 70 -13.28 -5.81 -9.37
CA ASP A 70 -13.05 -6.81 -8.31
C ASP A 70 -12.87 -8.24 -8.84
N ASP A 71 -13.47 -8.56 -9.99
CA ASP A 71 -13.33 -9.83 -10.69
C ASP A 71 -11.92 -10.04 -11.28
N LEU A 72 -11.17 -8.96 -11.52
CA LEU A 72 -9.77 -9.01 -11.93
C LEU A 72 -8.78 -9.13 -10.76
N ARG A 73 -9.24 -8.90 -9.52
CA ARG A 73 -8.37 -8.97 -8.33
C ARG A 73 -8.12 -10.41 -7.93
N ARG A 74 -6.91 -10.69 -7.43
CA ARG A 74 -6.53 -12.01 -6.91
C ARG A 74 -6.48 -11.99 -5.39
N PRO A 75 -7.29 -12.79 -4.69
CA PRO A 75 -7.19 -12.91 -3.24
C PRO A 75 -5.78 -13.36 -2.82
N VAL A 76 -5.28 -12.79 -1.72
CA VAL A 76 -3.98 -13.14 -1.15
C VAL A 76 -4.15 -14.06 0.06
N SER A 77 -3.29 -15.08 0.18
CA SER A 77 -3.33 -15.95 1.36
C SER A 77 -2.77 -15.25 2.61
N VAL A 78 -3.26 -15.63 3.80
CA VAL A 78 -2.72 -15.14 5.08
C VAL A 78 -1.22 -15.42 5.19
N SER A 79 -0.77 -16.60 4.76
CA SER A 79 0.65 -16.96 4.79
C SER A 79 1.50 -16.12 3.84
N ALA A 80 0.96 -15.68 2.69
CA ALA A 80 1.66 -14.77 1.80
C ALA A 80 1.78 -13.37 2.41
N LEU A 81 0.72 -12.86 3.03
CA LEU A 81 0.75 -11.59 3.77
C LEU A 81 1.76 -11.62 4.94
N ALA A 82 1.77 -12.71 5.71
CA ALA A 82 2.71 -12.89 6.82
C ALA A 82 4.16 -12.84 6.33
N ARG A 83 4.46 -13.55 5.23
CA ARG A 83 5.80 -13.57 4.61
C ARG A 83 6.21 -12.21 4.06
N SER A 84 5.30 -11.47 3.41
CA SER A 84 5.64 -10.16 2.83
C SER A 84 5.89 -9.09 3.90
N LEU A 85 5.16 -9.17 5.01
CA LEU A 85 5.29 -8.23 6.14
C LEU A 85 6.35 -8.63 7.16
N GLY A 86 6.85 -9.88 7.12
CA GLY A 86 7.83 -10.38 8.09
C GLY A 86 7.27 -10.56 9.50
N ILE A 87 5.95 -10.75 9.65
CA ILE A 87 5.28 -10.95 10.95
C ILE A 87 4.74 -12.40 11.07
N PRO A 88 4.50 -12.92 12.29
CA PRO A 88 4.03 -14.30 12.47
C PRO A 88 2.66 -14.56 11.82
N VAL A 89 2.49 -15.74 11.20
CA VAL A 89 1.24 -16.14 10.51
C VAL A 89 0.02 -16.03 11.42
N GLU A 90 0.14 -16.45 12.68
CA GLU A 90 -0.95 -16.37 13.66
C GLU A 90 -1.31 -14.91 13.99
N THR A 91 -0.32 -14.01 14.01
CA THR A 91 -0.54 -12.57 14.19
C THR A 91 -1.24 -11.99 12.97
N THR A 92 -0.79 -12.30 11.75
CA THR A 92 -1.47 -11.88 10.51
C THR A 92 -2.91 -12.41 10.46
N ARG A 93 -3.15 -13.67 10.86
CA ARG A 93 -4.47 -14.29 10.88
C ARG A 93 -5.43 -13.51 11.79
N ARG A 94 -5.00 -13.12 13.00
CA ARG A 94 -5.78 -12.31 13.93
C ARG A 94 -6.17 -10.95 13.32
N HIS A 95 -5.22 -10.27 12.68
CA HIS A 95 -5.50 -8.98 12.02
C HIS A 95 -6.45 -9.13 10.82
N VAL A 96 -6.28 -10.18 10.01
CA VAL A 96 -7.21 -10.47 8.91
C VAL A 96 -8.63 -10.71 9.42
N VAL A 97 -8.80 -11.46 10.52
CA VAL A 97 -10.12 -11.66 11.14
C VAL A 97 -10.71 -10.32 11.58
N LYS A 98 -9.91 -9.46 12.24
CA LYS A 98 -10.35 -8.13 12.66
C LYS A 98 -10.78 -7.28 11.45
N LEU A 99 -9.97 -7.21 10.39
CA LEU A 99 -10.31 -6.48 9.15
C LEU A 99 -11.63 -6.98 8.55
N THR A 100 -11.85 -8.29 8.51
CA THR A 100 -13.10 -8.87 8.00
C THR A 100 -14.30 -8.54 8.87
N GLN A 101 -14.16 -8.61 10.19
CA GLN A 101 -15.24 -8.24 11.12
C GLN A 101 -15.61 -6.76 11.02
N THR A 102 -14.63 -5.89 10.72
CA THR A 102 -14.82 -4.44 10.56
C THR A 102 -15.13 -4.00 9.12
N GLY A 103 -15.29 -4.94 8.18
CA GLY A 103 -15.65 -4.65 6.79
C GLY A 103 -14.54 -3.98 5.96
N PHE A 104 -13.26 -4.11 6.34
CA PHE A 104 -12.11 -3.60 5.58
C PHE A 104 -11.46 -4.66 4.68
N ALA A 105 -11.89 -5.91 4.79
CA ALA A 105 -11.48 -6.98 3.90
C ALA A 105 -12.56 -8.06 3.85
N GLN A 106 -12.57 -8.87 2.80
CA GLN A 106 -13.43 -10.04 2.69
C GLN A 106 -12.59 -11.31 2.64
N ARG A 107 -13.17 -12.40 3.16
CA ARG A 107 -12.60 -13.75 3.04
C ARG A 107 -13.26 -14.46 1.87
N THR A 108 -12.47 -15.06 1.01
CA THR A 108 -13.00 -15.93 -0.05
C THR A 108 -13.27 -17.34 0.49
N GLU A 109 -14.06 -18.12 -0.23
CA GLU A 109 -14.34 -19.53 0.09
C GLU A 109 -13.05 -20.36 0.18
N SER A 110 -12.06 -20.06 -0.67
CA SER A 110 -10.73 -20.67 -0.66
C SER A 110 -9.82 -20.19 0.49
N GLY A 111 -10.31 -19.33 1.38
CA GLY A 111 -9.57 -18.81 2.53
C GLY A 111 -8.60 -17.67 2.21
N GLY A 112 -8.66 -17.11 1.00
CA GLY A 112 -7.94 -15.90 0.62
C GLY A 112 -8.55 -14.65 1.25
N VAL A 113 -7.78 -13.56 1.21
CA VAL A 113 -8.15 -12.22 1.69
C VAL A 113 -8.20 -11.29 0.48
N ILE A 114 -9.28 -10.52 0.36
CA ILE A 114 -9.43 -9.53 -0.71
C ILE A 114 -9.92 -8.21 -0.11
N VAL A 115 -9.34 -7.10 -0.54
CA VAL A 115 -9.88 -5.76 -0.31
C VAL A 115 -10.57 -5.35 -1.61
N THR A 116 -11.87 -5.11 -1.57
CA THR A 116 -12.69 -4.83 -2.76
C THR A 116 -12.68 -3.36 -3.14
N SER A 117 -13.14 -3.05 -4.34
CA SER A 117 -13.31 -1.68 -4.83
C SER A 117 -14.29 -0.89 -3.95
N GLU A 118 -15.35 -1.54 -3.46
CA GLU A 118 -16.31 -0.97 -2.50
C GLU A 118 -15.62 -0.51 -1.21
N VAL A 119 -14.74 -1.33 -0.64
CA VAL A 119 -13.96 -0.95 0.55
C VAL A 119 -13.07 0.25 0.25
N LEU A 120 -12.42 0.29 -0.91
CA LEU A 120 -11.54 1.40 -1.30
C LEU A 120 -12.31 2.70 -1.59
N GLN A 121 -13.61 2.61 -1.88
CA GLN A 121 -14.48 3.77 -2.12
C GLN A 121 -15.07 4.36 -0.84
N ARG A 122 -14.93 3.70 0.32
CA ARG A 122 -15.36 4.24 1.61
C ARG A 122 -14.69 5.59 1.88
N GLU A 123 -15.44 6.51 2.47
CA GLU A 123 -15.03 7.90 2.63
C GLU A 123 -13.73 8.02 3.44
N GLU A 124 -13.61 7.29 4.55
CA GLU A 124 -12.42 7.25 5.39
C GLU A 124 -11.18 6.74 4.63
N ILE A 125 -11.34 5.77 3.71
CA ILE A 125 -10.25 5.26 2.88
C ILE A 125 -9.88 6.28 1.81
N ARG A 126 -10.88 6.94 1.18
CA ARG A 126 -10.63 8.01 0.21
C ARG A 126 -9.89 9.19 0.84
N GLN A 127 -10.28 9.61 2.04
CA GLN A 127 -9.59 10.68 2.75
C GLN A 127 -8.14 10.30 3.08
N ALA A 128 -7.89 9.08 3.56
CA ALA A 128 -6.53 8.58 3.75
C ALA A 128 -5.73 8.52 2.43
N ALA A 129 -6.37 8.13 1.32
CA ALA A 129 -5.74 8.10 0.00
C ALA A 129 -5.36 9.51 -0.49
N LEU A 130 -6.21 10.52 -0.28
CA LEU A 130 -5.91 11.92 -0.61
C LEU A 130 -4.73 12.47 0.22
N LEU A 131 -4.69 12.17 1.53
CA LEU A 131 -3.55 12.54 2.37
C LEU A 131 -2.25 11.84 1.92
N ASN A 132 -2.34 10.56 1.53
CA ASN A 132 -1.22 9.82 0.98
C ASN A 132 -0.76 10.37 -0.37
N LEU A 133 -1.68 10.84 -1.22
CA LEU A 133 -1.34 11.51 -2.48
C LEU A 133 -0.51 12.76 -2.21
N GLY A 134 -0.90 13.61 -1.26
CA GLY A 134 -0.09 14.78 -0.87
C GLY A 134 1.30 14.41 -0.33
N ALA A 135 1.40 13.32 0.44
CA ALA A 135 2.69 12.78 0.90
C ALA A 135 3.57 12.30 -0.28
N MET A 136 2.96 11.63 -1.27
CA MET A 136 3.63 11.17 -2.47
C MET A 136 4.10 12.34 -3.35
N GLU A 137 3.27 13.37 -3.52
CA GLU A 137 3.63 14.58 -4.25
C GLU A 137 4.84 15.27 -3.61
N ALA A 138 4.88 15.37 -2.28
CA ALA A 138 6.04 15.92 -1.56
C ALA A 138 7.32 15.11 -1.80
N LEU A 139 7.23 13.78 -1.82
CA LEU A 139 8.36 12.90 -2.18
C LEU A 139 8.82 13.17 -3.62
N ILE A 140 7.90 13.18 -4.58
CA ILE A 140 8.20 13.40 -6.00
C ILE A 140 8.88 14.76 -6.19
N ASP A 141 8.32 15.82 -5.62
CA ASP A 141 8.88 17.17 -5.68
C ASP A 141 10.28 17.23 -5.06
N GLY A 142 10.49 16.59 -3.91
CA GLY A 142 11.81 16.50 -3.27
C GLY A 142 12.83 15.80 -4.16
N LEU A 143 12.46 14.67 -4.78
CA LEU A 143 13.31 13.95 -5.72
C LEU A 143 13.64 14.76 -6.97
N LEU A 144 12.68 15.52 -7.52
CA LEU A 144 12.87 16.37 -8.70
C LEU A 144 13.77 17.58 -8.42
N ARG A 145 13.66 18.18 -7.22
CA ARG A 145 14.47 19.34 -6.81
C ARG A 145 15.88 18.98 -6.34
N THR A 146 16.17 17.69 -6.12
CA THR A 146 17.48 17.26 -5.63
C THR A 146 18.61 17.57 -6.64
N PRO A 147 19.64 18.36 -6.27
CA PRO A 147 20.73 18.71 -7.16
C PRO A 147 21.47 17.47 -7.69
N ARG A 148 21.71 17.40 -9.00
CA ARG A 148 22.37 16.23 -9.61
C ARG A 148 23.90 16.21 -9.41
N ASN A 149 24.52 17.35 -9.10
CA ASN A 149 25.98 17.56 -9.20
C ASN A 149 26.57 18.28 -7.95
N ARG A 150 26.22 17.90 -6.72
CA ARG A 150 26.92 18.39 -5.52
C ARG A 150 27.81 17.33 -4.94
#